data_AF-A0A7W7QT60-F1
#
_entry.id   AF-A0A7W7QT60-F1
#
_cell.length_a   1.000
_cell.length_b   1.000
_cell.length_c   1.000
_cell.angle_alpha   90.00
_cell.angle_beta   90.00
_cell.angle_gamma   90.00
#
_symmetry.space_group_name_H-M   'P 1'
#
loop_
_entity.id
_entity.type
_entity.pdbx_description
1 polymer ?
#
loop_
_entity_poly.entity_id
_entity_poly.type
_entity_poly.pdbx_seq_one_letter_code
_entity_poly.pdbx_strand_id
1 'polypeptide(L)'
;MRILLGDPDSPHVATRGADEGVGSDVMVSRTRNALTLCRPLEDVEGIEIRLHGTILYNSIYRADNDLLVNLHAYGIRASDAPVVYITGNEPNSTAATYLDSFERVWDGAIPAAQRG
;
A
#
# COMPACT_ATOMS: atom_id res chain seq x y z
N MET A 1 -3.16 -4.66 -13.76
CA MET A 1 -3.06 -3.75 -12.61
C MET A 1 -2.70 -4.54 -11.36
N ARG A 2 -1.83 -4.01 -10.52
CA ARG A 2 -1.43 -4.65 -9.25
C ARG A 2 -1.83 -3.76 -8.09
N ILE A 3 -2.51 -4.32 -7.11
CA ILE A 3 -2.94 -3.64 -5.88
C ILE A 3 -2.35 -4.38 -4.69
N LEU A 4 -1.63 -3.66 -3.83
CA LEU A 4 -0.99 -4.20 -2.65
C LEU A 4 -1.50 -3.44 -1.44
N LEU A 5 -2.14 -4.15 -0.49
CA LEU A 5 -2.77 -3.56 0.69
C LEU A 5 -2.18 -4.15 1.96
N GLY A 6 -2.16 -3.37 3.04
CA GLY A 6 -1.78 -3.90 4.35
C GLY A 6 -2.72 -5.03 4.76
N ASP A 7 -2.18 -6.10 5.33
CA ASP A 7 -2.99 -7.17 5.91
C ASP A 7 -3.69 -6.64 7.17
N PRO A 8 -5.04 -6.62 7.24
CA PRO A 8 -5.77 -6.14 8.42
C PRO A 8 -5.47 -6.95 9.68
N ASP A 9 -4.95 -8.18 9.55
CA ASP A 9 -4.58 -9.02 10.68
C ASP A 9 -3.09 -8.87 11.06
N SER A 10 -2.33 -8.04 10.33
CA SER A 10 -0.96 -7.68 10.70
C SER A 10 -0.95 -6.68 11.86
N PRO A 11 -0.11 -6.90 12.90
CA PRO A 11 0.04 -5.93 13.98
C PRO A 11 0.53 -4.56 13.48
N HIS A 12 1.25 -4.52 12.35
CA HIS A 12 1.78 -3.29 11.80
C HIS A 12 0.68 -2.32 11.33
N VAL A 13 -0.49 -2.82 10.89
CA VAL A 13 -1.65 -1.98 10.54
C VAL A 13 -2.26 -1.36 11.79
N ALA A 14 -2.38 -2.13 12.87
CA ALA A 14 -2.89 -1.67 14.16
C ALA A 14 -1.95 -0.63 14.81
N THR A 15 -0.64 -0.89 14.80
CA THR A 15 0.39 0.04 15.30
C THR A 15 0.35 1.36 14.55
N ARG A 16 0.31 1.33 13.21
CA ARG A 16 0.17 2.54 12.38
C ARG A 16 -1.06 3.36 12.76
N GLY A 17 -2.20 2.71 13.02
CA GLY A 17 -3.41 3.39 13.45
C GLY A 17 -3.23 4.16 14.76
N ALA A 18 -2.52 3.58 15.73
CA ALA A 18 -2.18 4.26 16.98
C ALA A 18 -1.21 5.42 16.74
N ASP A 19 -0.14 5.20 15.97
CA ASP A 19 0.90 6.20 15.70
C ASP A 19 0.35 7.42 14.94
N GLU A 20 -0.59 7.24 14.01
CA GLU A 20 -1.24 8.33 13.28
C GLU A 20 -2.36 9.04 14.09
N GLY A 21 -2.64 8.61 15.32
CA GLY A 21 -3.75 9.13 16.12
C GLY A 21 -5.15 8.81 15.56
N VAL A 22 -5.24 7.82 14.67
CA VAL A 22 -6.50 7.35 14.05
C VAL A 22 -7.20 6.31 14.94
N GLY A 23 -6.43 5.57 15.73
CA GLY A 23 -6.88 4.42 16.52
C GLY A 23 -6.62 3.10 15.78
N SER A 24 -6.11 2.11 16.50
CA SER A 24 -5.73 0.80 15.94
C SER A 24 -6.90 0.09 15.25
N ASP A 25 -8.04 -0.05 15.94
CA ASP A 25 -9.23 -0.71 15.39
C ASP A 25 -9.82 0.04 14.21
N VAL A 26 -9.74 1.37 14.22
CA VAL A 26 -10.23 2.23 13.13
C VAL A 26 -9.39 2.01 11.88
N MET A 27 -8.06 1.92 12.00
CA MET A 27 -7.18 1.65 10.87
C MET A 27 -7.41 0.25 10.31
N VAL A 28 -7.53 -0.78 11.15
CA VAL A 28 -7.88 -2.15 10.74
C VAL A 28 -9.22 -2.17 9.99
N SER A 29 -10.24 -1.48 10.51
CA SER A 29 -11.54 -1.36 9.86
C SER A 29 -11.47 -0.66 8.50
N ARG A 30 -10.64 0.39 8.37
CA ARG A 30 -10.43 1.09 7.08
C ARG A 30 -9.77 0.18 6.06
N THR A 31 -8.78 -0.61 6.47
CA THR A 31 -8.13 -1.61 5.61
C THR A 31 -9.13 -2.66 5.13
N ARG A 32 -9.98 -3.20 6.03
CA ARG A 32 -11.06 -4.14 5.64
C ARG A 32 -12.08 -3.51 4.69
N ASN A 33 -12.41 -2.24 4.89
CA ASN A 33 -13.29 -1.50 3.98
C ASN A 33 -12.65 -1.35 2.59
N ALA A 34 -11.37 -0.96 2.51
CA ALA A 34 -10.65 -0.85 1.24
C ALA A 34 -10.62 -2.20 0.48
N LEU A 35 -10.42 -3.31 1.19
CA LEU A 35 -10.51 -4.65 0.59
C LEU A 35 -11.91 -4.95 0.06
N THR A 36 -12.94 -4.62 0.82
CA THR A 36 -14.34 -4.80 0.39
C THR A 36 -14.63 -4.02 -0.90
N LEU A 37 -14.10 -2.80 -1.02
CA LEU A 37 -14.22 -1.98 -2.23
C LEU A 37 -13.44 -2.55 -3.42
N CYS A 38 -12.37 -3.30 -3.16
CA CYS A 38 -11.58 -3.95 -4.21
C CYS A 38 -12.16 -5.30 -4.66
N ARG A 39 -13.05 -5.94 -3.88
CA ARG A 39 -13.64 -7.25 -4.23
C ARG A 39 -14.21 -7.34 -5.65
N PRO A 40 -14.94 -6.34 -6.19
CA PRO A 40 -15.45 -6.42 -7.56
C PRO A 40 -14.36 -6.50 -8.64
N LEU A 41 -13.11 -6.19 -8.28
CA LEU A 41 -11.95 -6.24 -9.18
C LEU A 41 -11.24 -7.60 -9.18
N GLU A 42 -11.55 -8.49 -8.23
CA GLU A 42 -10.90 -9.82 -8.12
C GLU A 42 -11.16 -10.71 -9.33
N ASP A 43 -12.32 -10.56 -9.97
CA ASP A 43 -12.72 -11.35 -11.16
C ASP A 43 -12.33 -10.67 -12.49
N VAL A 44 -11.69 -9.51 -12.46
CA VAL A 44 -11.31 -8.77 -13.66
C VAL A 44 -9.94 -9.24 -14.16
N GLU A 45 -9.90 -9.67 -15.42
CA GLU A 45 -8.68 -10.15 -16.06
C GLU A 45 -7.55 -9.11 -15.98
N GLY A 46 -6.36 -9.57 -15.58
CA GLY A 46 -5.16 -8.75 -15.45
C GLY A 46 -5.12 -7.88 -14.19
N ILE A 47 -6.06 -8.01 -13.25
CA ILE A 47 -5.96 -7.41 -11.90
C ILE A 47 -5.46 -8.45 -10.90
N GLU A 48 -4.45 -8.07 -10.11
CA GLU A 48 -3.99 -8.86 -8.96
C GLU A 48 -4.07 -8.02 -7.68
N ILE A 49 -4.66 -8.59 -6.63
CA ILE A 49 -4.74 -7.98 -5.31
C ILE A 49 -4.02 -8.88 -4.30
N ARG A 50 -3.05 -8.30 -3.58
CA ARG A 50 -2.28 -8.99 -2.54
C ARG A 50 -2.26 -8.23 -1.22
N LEU A 51 -2.01 -8.96 -0.14
CA LEU A 51 -1.87 -8.46 1.22
C LEU A 51 -0.43 -8.59 1.71
N HIS A 52 0.08 -7.57 2.39
CA HIS A 52 1.42 -7.59 2.99
C HIS A 52 1.38 -7.23 4.48
N GLY A 53 2.29 -7.83 5.24
CA GLY A 53 2.45 -7.56 6.67
C GLY A 53 3.52 -6.52 7.01
N THR A 54 4.24 -5.95 6.03
CA THR A 54 5.39 -5.08 6.31
C THR A 54 5.00 -3.74 6.95
N ILE A 55 5.96 -3.10 7.63
CA ILE A 55 5.85 -1.69 8.03
C ILE A 55 5.65 -0.84 6.78
N LEU A 56 4.67 0.07 6.81
CA LEU A 56 4.36 0.94 5.70
C LEU A 56 5.12 2.27 5.81
N TYR A 57 6.17 2.43 5.00
CA TYR A 57 6.96 3.67 4.94
C TYR A 57 6.41 4.69 3.94
N ASN A 58 5.73 4.22 2.91
CA ASN A 58 5.03 5.06 1.93
C ASN A 58 3.89 4.29 1.27
N SER A 59 2.96 5.02 0.66
CA SER A 59 2.04 4.47 -0.34
C SER A 59 2.51 4.90 -1.72
N ILE A 60 2.57 3.96 -2.67
CA ILE A 60 3.07 4.19 -4.03
C ILE A 60 1.91 4.02 -5.01
N TYR A 61 1.69 5.03 -5.84
CA TYR A 61 0.79 4.96 -6.98
C TYR A 61 1.60 5.15 -8.24
N ARG A 62 1.52 4.19 -9.15
CA ARG A 62 2.25 4.21 -10.42
C ARG A 62 1.28 4.13 -11.59
N ALA A 63 1.46 5.01 -12.57
CA ALA A 63 0.88 4.89 -13.91
C ALA A 63 2.00 5.17 -14.92
N ASP A 64 2.21 4.27 -15.87
CA ASP A 64 3.26 4.39 -16.89
C ASP A 64 4.65 4.74 -16.30
N ASN A 65 5.12 5.96 -16.55
CA ASN A 65 6.42 6.48 -16.10
C ASN A 65 6.33 7.45 -14.92
N ASP A 66 5.14 7.55 -14.32
CA ASP A 66 4.83 8.50 -13.28
C ASP A 66 4.51 7.80 -11.97
N LEU A 67 5.13 8.30 -10.90
CA LEU A 67 4.95 7.83 -9.54
C LEU A 67 4.48 8.97 -8.64
N LEU A 68 3.45 8.71 -7.86
CA LEU A 68 3.08 9.50 -6.69
C LEU A 68 3.44 8.67 -5.45
N VAL A 69 4.33 9.21 -4.62
CA VAL A 69 4.77 8.59 -3.37
C VAL A 69 4.25 9.42 -2.22
N ASN A 70 3.25 8.90 -1.49
CA ASN A 70 2.78 9.50 -0.24
C ASN A 70 3.68 8.98 0.89
N LEU A 71 4.54 9.86 1.42
CA LEU A 71 5.52 9.49 2.45
C LEU A 71 4.86 9.50 3.82
N HIS A 72 4.99 8.41 4.58
CA HIS A 72 4.52 8.41 5.97
C HIS A 72 5.45 9.27 6.83
N ALA A 73 4.90 10.34 7.40
CA ALA A 73 5.55 11.14 8.43
C ALA A 73 5.02 10.70 9.80
N TYR A 74 5.91 10.37 10.73
CA TYR A 74 5.55 9.89 12.06
C TYR A 74 4.60 10.87 12.78
N GLY A 75 3.49 10.36 13.31
CA GLY A 75 2.46 11.18 13.97
C GLY A 75 1.53 11.95 13.03
N ILE A 76 1.72 11.86 11.71
CA ILE A 76 0.91 12.58 10.72
C ILE A 76 0.03 11.58 9.98
N ARG A 77 -1.28 11.89 9.90
CA ARG A 77 -2.24 11.09 9.14
C ARG A 77 -1.88 11.10 7.66
N ALA A 78 -2.12 9.99 6.97
CA ALA A 78 -1.82 9.89 5.54
C ALA A 78 -2.46 11.00 4.67
N SER A 79 -3.65 11.49 5.04
CA SER A 79 -4.33 12.60 4.33
C SER A 79 -3.61 13.94 4.43
N ASP A 80 -2.79 14.12 5.46
CA ASP A 80 -2.09 15.37 5.78
C ASP A 80 -0.59 15.27 5.42
N ALA A 81 -0.14 14.07 5.01
CA ALA A 81 1.25 13.78 4.70
C ALA A 81 1.61 14.22 3.26
N PRO A 82 2.88 14.60 3.00
CA PRO A 82 3.30 15.07 1.69
C PRO A 82 3.23 13.96 0.63
N VAL A 83 2.91 14.36 -0.60
CA VAL A 83 3.03 13.52 -1.80
C VAL A 83 4.16 14.05 -2.67
N VAL A 84 5.10 13.18 -3.00
CA VAL A 84 6.19 13.48 -3.93
C VAL A 84 5.83 12.90 -5.30
N TYR A 85 5.87 13.73 -6.32
CA TYR A 85 5.76 13.29 -7.72
C TYR A 85 7.16 13.01 -8.29
N ILE A 86 7.33 11.83 -8.87
CA ILE A 86 8.58 11.38 -9.50
C ILE A 86 8.23 10.89 -10.90
N THR A 87 9.02 11.30 -11.90
CA THR A 87 8.86 10.87 -13.29
C THR A 87 10.18 10.32 -13.83
N GLY A 88 10.08 9.37 -14.77
CA GLY A 88 11.21 8.69 -15.38
C GLY A 88 11.62 7.42 -14.62
N ASN A 89 11.67 6.29 -15.34
CA ASN A 89 11.92 4.96 -14.78
C ASN A 89 13.27 4.36 -15.22
N GLU A 90 14.28 5.20 -15.41
CA GLU A 90 15.62 4.73 -15.78
C GLU A 90 16.22 3.84 -14.66
N PRO A 91 17.05 2.84 -14.99
CA PRO A 91 17.77 2.07 -14.00
C PRO A 91 18.57 2.98 -13.04
N ASN A 92 18.57 2.65 -11.75
CA ASN A 92 19.21 3.43 -10.68
C ASN A 92 18.63 4.84 -10.45
N SER A 93 17.45 5.15 -11.00
CA SER A 93 16.72 6.38 -10.69
C SER A 93 16.08 6.35 -9.29
N THR A 94 15.66 7.52 -8.81
CA THR A 94 14.83 7.61 -7.60
C THR A 94 13.54 6.80 -7.74
N ALA A 95 12.90 6.79 -8.92
CA ALA A 95 11.72 5.98 -9.17
C ALA A 95 12.02 4.49 -9.02
N ALA A 96 13.13 4.02 -9.62
CA ALA A 96 13.56 2.62 -9.53
C ALA A 96 13.70 2.16 -8.07
N THR A 97 14.19 3.02 -7.17
CA THR A 97 14.31 2.69 -5.73
C THR A 97 12.95 2.35 -5.10
N TYR A 98 11.91 3.14 -5.38
CA TYR A 98 10.55 2.88 -4.88
C TYR A 98 9.91 1.68 -5.56
N LEU A 99 10.11 1.51 -6.87
CA LEU A 99 9.61 0.35 -7.62
C LEU A 99 10.23 -0.96 -7.12
N ASP A 100 11.55 -1.00 -6.95
CA ASP A 100 12.25 -2.16 -6.40
C ASP A 100 11.77 -2.49 -4.98
N SER A 101 11.48 -1.46 -4.17
CA SER A 101 10.89 -1.67 -2.85
C SER A 101 9.48 -2.28 -2.92
N PHE A 102 8.66 -1.86 -3.89
CA PHE A 102 7.33 -2.41 -4.12
C PHE A 102 7.44 -3.88 -4.53
N GLU A 103 8.32 -4.22 -5.49
CA GLU A 103 8.52 -5.60 -5.94
C GLU A 103 8.96 -6.52 -4.79
N ARG A 104 9.88 -6.07 -3.92
CA ARG A 104 10.28 -6.86 -2.74
C ARG A 104 9.12 -7.18 -1.79
N VAL A 105 8.20 -6.23 -1.59
CA VAL A 105 7.01 -6.46 -0.76
C VAL A 105 6.02 -7.36 -1.50
N TRP A 106 5.85 -7.15 -2.80
CA TRP A 106 4.95 -7.91 -3.67
C TRP A 106 5.29 -9.41 -3.71
N ASP A 107 6.59 -9.74 -3.80
CA ASP A 107 7.08 -11.11 -3.87
C ASP A 107 6.80 -11.92 -2.59
N GLY A 108 6.75 -11.24 -1.43
CA GLY A 108 6.40 -11.85 -0.14
C GLY A 108 4.92 -11.75 0.24
N ALA A 109 4.09 -11.11 -0.59
CA ALA A 109 2.69 -10.84 -0.30
C ALA A 109 1.79 -12.04 -0.64
N ILE A 110 0.68 -12.18 0.08
CA ILE A 110 -0.29 -13.27 -0.11
C ILE A 110 -1.50 -12.80 -0.94
N PRO A 111 -2.11 -13.64 -1.79
CA PRO A 111 -3.31 -13.27 -2.53
C PRO A 111 -4.49 -12.93 -1.60
N ALA A 112 -5.26 -11.88 -1.92
CA ALA A 112 -6.41 -11.45 -1.12
C ALA A 112 -7.59 -12.46 -1.19
N ALA A 113 -7.81 -13.08 -2.35
CA ALA A 113 -8.91 -14.02 -2.59
C ALA A 113 -8.81 -15.34 -1.78
N GLN A 114 -7.66 -15.65 -1.19
CA GLN A 114 -7.49 -16.85 -0.33
C GLN A 114 -8.09 -16.67 1.09
N ARG A 115 -8.74 -15.53 1.38
CA ARG A 115 -9.46 -15.26 2.63
C ARG A 115 -10.98 -15.14 2.44
N GLY A 116 -11.54 -16.10 1.69
CA GLY A 116 -12.99 -16.37 1.63
C GLY A 116 -13.46 -17.21 2.80
#